data_AF-A0A534X774-F1
#
_entry.id   AF-A0A534X774-F1
#
_cell.length_a   1.000
_cell.length_b   1.000
_cell.length_c   1.000
_cell.angle_alpha   90.00
_cell.angle_beta   90.00
_cell.angle_gamma   90.00
#
_symmetry.space_group_name_H-M   'P 1'
#
loop_
_entity.id
_entity.type
_entity.pdbx_description
1 polymer ?
#
loop_
_entity_poly.entity_id
_entity_poly.type
_entity_poly.pdbx_seq_one_letter_code
_entity_poly.pdbx_strand_id
1 'polypeptide(L)'
;MPQQVPEFRFSDDALRLRQFLYEYWCAHGHGPNLRAAHAATGLPRVRLIEVYRELDLGLICTVDHATQSCNLLKLQPFSSYPSQVEVFVDGRFHGFAGCAMESVALSRMPPFAGKEVRLESYCACCLAPVTLVTRDGEVLSHTPPSVLIHVSTSPREWNTTNIISMCDSMNYVADAAHADAYERQICRRGVLFTLEQARRFVADTAANRMWRYDWPPARVQPERIIAGIKALGVDVSSWGG
;
A
#
# COMPACT_ATOMS: atom_id res chain seq x y z
N MET A 1 8.57 16.65 -6.34
CA MET A 1 8.37 15.18 -6.24
C MET A 1 8.25 14.80 -4.78
N PRO A 2 7.27 14.00 -4.34
CA PRO A 2 7.11 13.61 -2.93
C PRO A 2 8.38 13.03 -2.28
N GLN A 3 9.20 12.30 -3.05
CA GLN A 3 10.51 11.80 -2.61
C GLN A 3 11.51 12.91 -2.17
N GLN A 4 11.32 14.17 -2.61
CA GLN A 4 12.22 15.30 -2.35
C GLN A 4 11.66 16.31 -1.33
N VAL A 5 10.52 15.99 -0.70
CA VAL A 5 9.93 16.87 0.31
C VAL A 5 10.85 16.92 1.54
N PRO A 6 11.24 18.12 2.04
CA PRO A 6 12.03 18.25 3.25
C PRO A 6 11.35 17.61 4.46
N GLU A 7 12.13 17.29 5.49
CA GLU A 7 11.57 16.78 6.73
C GLU A 7 10.60 17.79 7.36
N PHE A 8 9.44 17.30 7.76
CA PHE A 8 8.42 18.08 8.44
C PHE A 8 7.68 17.22 9.46
N ARG A 9 6.84 17.86 10.27
CA ARG A 9 5.95 17.19 11.22
C ARG A 9 4.51 17.43 10.80
N PHE A 10 3.67 16.42 10.98
CA PHE A 10 2.24 16.59 10.81
C PHE A 10 1.70 17.59 11.81
N SER A 11 0.76 18.42 11.37
CA SER A 11 -0.09 19.25 12.21
C SER A 11 -1.07 18.37 12.99
N ASP A 12 -1.58 18.90 14.11
CA ASP A 12 -2.59 18.19 14.92
C ASP A 12 -3.84 17.85 14.10
N ASP A 13 -4.24 18.74 13.18
CA ASP A 13 -5.33 18.50 12.24
C ASP A 13 -5.04 17.31 11.31
N ALA A 14 -3.80 17.19 10.81
CA ALA A 14 -3.38 16.06 9.97
C ALA A 14 -3.35 14.75 10.75
N LEU A 15 -2.84 14.76 11.98
CA LEU A 15 -2.87 13.59 12.86
C LEU A 15 -4.31 13.14 13.13
N ARG A 16 -5.21 14.10 13.45
CA ARG A 16 -6.63 13.84 13.66
C ARG A 16 -7.34 13.31 12.41
N LEU A 17 -7.13 13.95 11.26
CA LEU A 17 -7.73 13.49 10.00
C LEU A 17 -7.21 12.10 9.65
N ARG A 18 -5.89 11.86 9.74
CA ARG A 18 -5.28 10.55 9.47
C ARG A 18 -5.92 9.44 10.28
N GLN A 19 -6.08 9.63 11.59
CA GLN A 19 -6.72 8.64 12.45
C GLN A 19 -8.14 8.33 11.95
N PHE A 20 -8.95 9.37 11.73
CA PHE A 20 -10.31 9.22 11.21
C PHE A 20 -10.34 8.48 9.86
N LEU A 21 -9.43 8.80 8.92
CA LEU A 21 -9.38 8.16 7.62
C LEU A 21 -9.23 6.64 7.72
N TYR A 22 -8.32 6.18 8.58
CA TYR A 22 -8.08 4.76 8.81
C TYR A 22 -9.27 4.07 9.46
N GLU A 23 -9.80 4.64 10.53
CA GLU A 23 -10.98 4.11 11.24
C GLU A 23 -12.19 4.02 10.29
N TYR A 24 -12.42 5.07 9.50
CA TYR A 24 -13.50 5.11 8.54
C TYR A 24 -13.33 4.03 7.46
N TRP A 25 -12.13 3.88 6.90
CA TRP A 25 -11.89 2.90 5.84
C TRP A 25 -12.05 1.46 6.34
N CYS A 26 -11.49 1.15 7.51
CA CYS A 26 -11.65 -0.17 8.12
C CYS A 26 -13.13 -0.50 8.38
N ALA A 27 -13.94 0.48 8.78
CA ALA A 27 -15.37 0.28 9.04
C ALA A 27 -16.23 0.18 7.77
N HIS A 28 -15.90 0.91 6.69
CA HIS A 28 -16.79 1.07 5.53
C HIS A 28 -16.28 0.41 4.25
N GLY A 29 -15.00 0.04 4.18
CA GLY A 29 -14.41 -0.52 2.97
C GLY A 29 -13.97 0.49 1.92
N HIS A 30 -14.21 1.78 2.16
CA HIS A 30 -13.84 2.87 1.25
C HIS A 30 -13.48 4.15 2.02
N GLY A 31 -12.80 5.08 1.35
CA GLY A 31 -12.46 6.39 1.89
C GLY A 31 -13.68 7.30 2.12
N PRO A 32 -13.64 8.21 3.11
CA PRO A 32 -14.71 9.18 3.34
C PRO A 32 -14.71 10.29 2.27
N ASN A 33 -15.86 10.91 2.06
CA ASN A 33 -15.94 12.18 1.32
C ASN A 33 -15.67 13.38 2.24
N LEU A 34 -15.57 14.59 1.66
CA LEU A 34 -15.33 15.82 2.42
C LEU A 34 -16.38 16.12 3.49
N ARG A 35 -17.64 15.72 3.30
CA ARG A 35 -18.70 15.91 4.31
C ARG A 35 -18.45 15.03 5.54
N ALA A 36 -18.10 13.76 5.33
CA ALA A 36 -17.79 12.85 6.43
C ALA A 36 -16.52 13.31 7.18
N ALA A 37 -15.48 13.74 6.45
CA ALA A 37 -14.28 14.32 7.05
C ALA A 37 -14.60 15.60 7.85
N HIS A 38 -15.45 16.49 7.34
CA HIS A 38 -15.91 17.68 8.06
C HIS A 38 -16.67 17.31 9.35
N ALA A 39 -17.61 16.37 9.28
CA ALA A 39 -18.39 15.95 10.44
C ALA A 39 -17.51 15.36 11.55
N ALA A 40 -16.46 14.60 11.19
CA ALA A 40 -15.56 13.98 12.16
C ALA A 40 -14.53 14.96 12.76
N THR A 41 -14.09 15.94 11.98
CA THR A 41 -12.98 16.83 12.37
C THR A 41 -13.43 18.23 12.80
N GLY A 42 -14.62 18.67 12.38
CA GLY A 42 -15.07 20.05 12.52
C GLY A 42 -14.35 21.04 11.58
N LEU A 43 -13.40 20.57 10.76
CA LEU A 43 -12.58 21.44 9.93
C LEU A 43 -13.37 21.97 8.73
N PRO A 44 -13.27 23.27 8.41
CA PRO A 44 -13.88 23.81 7.19
C PRO A 44 -13.21 23.24 5.95
N ARG A 45 -13.93 23.26 4.83
CA ARG A 45 -13.50 22.69 3.54
C ARG A 45 -12.08 23.10 3.13
N VAL A 46 -11.75 24.39 3.21
CA VAL A 46 -10.43 24.91 2.82
C VAL A 46 -9.33 24.25 3.65
N ARG A 47 -9.54 24.19 4.96
CA ARG A 47 -8.59 23.56 5.88
C ARG A 47 -8.47 22.06 5.65
N LEU A 48 -9.57 21.36 5.39
CA LEU A 48 -9.53 19.93 5.03
C LEU A 48 -8.67 19.67 3.79
N ILE A 49 -8.79 20.49 2.75
CA ILE A 49 -8.00 20.33 1.52
C ILE A 49 -6.50 20.53 1.81
N GLU A 50 -6.14 21.52 2.63
CA GLU A 50 -4.75 21.72 3.07
C GLU A 50 -4.22 20.53 3.86
N VAL A 51 -5.03 19.99 4.77
CA VAL A 51 -4.65 18.85 5.61
C VAL A 51 -4.52 17.56 4.79
N TYR A 52 -5.38 17.33 3.79
CA TYR A 52 -5.20 16.23 2.84
C TYR A 52 -3.92 16.37 2.02
N ARG A 53 -3.57 17.59 1.58
CA ARG A 53 -2.29 17.85 0.90
C ARG A 53 -1.10 17.56 1.80
N GLU A 54 -1.19 17.94 3.07
CA GLU A 54 -0.17 17.65 4.07
C GLU A 54 0.03 16.13 4.24
N LEU A 55 -1.06 15.36 4.34
CA LEU A 55 -1.02 13.90 4.42
C LEU A 55 -0.49 13.25 3.14
N ASP A 56 -0.80 13.81 1.96
CA ASP A 56 -0.27 13.33 0.67
C ASP A 56 1.24 13.59 0.54
N LEU A 57 1.69 14.79 0.90
CA LEU A 57 3.12 15.13 0.97
C LEU A 57 3.88 14.22 1.94
N GLY A 58 3.24 13.83 3.04
CA GLY A 58 3.80 12.90 4.01
C GLY A 58 3.66 11.43 3.64
N LEU A 59 3.23 11.13 2.40
CA LEU A 59 3.05 9.79 1.87
C LEU A 59 2.17 8.93 2.78
N ILE A 60 1.04 9.47 3.21
CA ILE A 60 0.01 8.75 3.98
C ILE A 60 -1.13 8.30 3.06
N CYS A 61 -1.58 9.23 2.22
CA CYS A 61 -2.64 9.03 1.26
C CYS A 61 -2.26 9.62 -0.10
N THR A 62 -3.12 9.45 -1.09
CA THR A 62 -3.06 10.24 -2.32
C THR A 62 -4.45 10.76 -2.60
N VAL A 63 -4.53 12.05 -2.91
CA VAL A 63 -5.80 12.71 -3.29
C VAL A 63 -5.72 13.25 -4.70
N ASP A 64 -6.87 13.34 -5.37
CA ASP A 64 -6.97 14.01 -6.66
C ASP A 64 -7.05 15.53 -6.47
N HIS A 65 -5.90 16.18 -6.60
CA HIS A 65 -5.76 17.64 -6.49
C HIS A 65 -6.45 18.42 -7.60
N ALA A 66 -6.76 17.79 -8.73
CA ALA A 66 -7.43 18.47 -9.85
C ALA A 66 -8.95 18.59 -9.63
N THR A 67 -9.50 17.81 -8.70
CA THR A 67 -10.94 17.81 -8.41
C THR A 67 -11.29 18.74 -7.25
N GLN A 68 -12.45 19.40 -7.37
CA GLN A 68 -13.02 20.13 -6.24
C GLN A 68 -13.40 19.20 -5.08
N SER A 69 -13.67 17.93 -5.36
CA SER A 69 -14.05 16.96 -4.33
C SER A 69 -12.88 16.48 -3.48
N CYS A 70 -11.63 16.75 -3.88
CA CYS A 70 -10.42 16.24 -3.22
C CYS A 70 -10.55 14.72 -2.99
N ASN A 71 -10.84 13.99 -4.08
CA ASN A 71 -11.14 12.56 -3.99
C ASN A 71 -9.95 11.81 -3.39
N LEU A 72 -10.20 11.07 -2.30
CA LEU A 72 -9.20 10.19 -1.69
C LEU A 72 -9.02 8.95 -2.57
N LEU A 73 -7.86 8.84 -3.23
CA LEU A 73 -7.58 7.76 -4.18
C LEU A 73 -6.94 6.55 -3.51
N LYS A 74 -5.97 6.78 -2.61
CA LYS A 74 -5.32 5.74 -1.79
C LYS A 74 -5.15 6.23 -0.36
N LEU A 75 -5.25 5.31 0.60
CA LEU A 75 -4.83 5.48 1.99
C LEU A 75 -4.16 4.17 2.37
N GLN A 76 -2.83 4.12 2.38
CA GLN A 76 -2.10 2.86 2.46
C GLN A 76 -2.56 2.01 3.67
N PRO A 77 -2.90 0.72 3.52
CA PRO A 77 -2.70 -0.12 2.34
C PRO A 77 -3.96 -0.22 1.46
N PHE A 78 -4.89 0.73 1.49
CA PHE A 78 -6.17 0.67 0.78
C PHE A 78 -6.20 1.50 -0.51
N SER A 79 -7.08 1.08 -1.42
CA SER A 79 -7.37 1.74 -2.71
C SER A 79 -8.87 2.01 -2.87
N SER A 80 -9.23 3.22 -3.32
CA SER A 80 -10.62 3.59 -3.61
C SER A 80 -11.12 3.09 -4.97
N TYR A 81 -10.21 2.58 -5.80
CA TYR A 81 -10.51 2.01 -7.12
C TYR A 81 -10.07 0.55 -7.17
N PRO A 82 -10.66 -0.26 -8.09
CA PRO A 82 -10.26 -1.64 -8.28
C PRO A 82 -8.76 -1.76 -8.60
N SER A 83 -7.99 -2.25 -7.64
CA SER A 83 -6.58 -2.58 -7.81
C SER A 83 -6.43 -4.08 -8.04
N GLN A 84 -5.19 -4.58 -8.10
CA GLN A 84 -4.93 -6.00 -8.30
C GLN A 84 -5.50 -6.90 -7.18
N VAL A 85 -5.72 -6.38 -5.97
CA VAL A 85 -6.04 -7.23 -4.80
C VAL A 85 -7.35 -6.81 -4.15
N GLU A 86 -8.33 -7.69 -4.22
CA GLU A 86 -9.58 -7.65 -3.47
C GLU A 86 -9.36 -8.19 -2.06
N VAL A 87 -9.95 -7.50 -1.07
CA VAL A 87 -9.81 -7.82 0.34
C VAL A 87 -11.15 -8.29 0.87
N PHE A 88 -11.16 -9.45 1.51
CA PHE A 88 -12.31 -10.03 2.16
C PHE A 88 -12.03 -10.24 3.65
N VAL A 89 -12.94 -9.78 4.50
CA VAL A 89 -12.88 -9.92 5.96
C VAL A 89 -14.19 -10.54 6.43
N ASP A 90 -14.12 -11.53 7.31
CA ASP A 90 -15.30 -12.29 7.79
C ASP A 90 -16.17 -12.82 6.64
N GLY A 91 -15.52 -13.28 5.55
CA GLY A 91 -16.18 -13.83 4.36
C GLY A 91 -16.86 -12.80 3.45
N ARG A 92 -16.79 -11.50 3.76
CA ARG A 92 -17.41 -10.42 2.99
C ARG A 92 -16.37 -9.57 2.28
N PHE A 93 -16.70 -9.10 1.08
CA PHE A 93 -15.89 -8.10 0.38
C PHE A 93 -15.79 -6.85 1.25
N HIS A 94 -14.56 -6.44 1.55
CA HIS A 94 -14.24 -5.24 2.31
C HIS A 94 -13.88 -4.10 1.37
N GLY A 95 -12.95 -4.31 0.44
CA GLY A 95 -12.47 -3.27 -0.46
C GLY A 95 -11.26 -3.74 -1.26
N PHE A 96 -10.46 -2.81 -1.74
CA PHE A 96 -9.25 -3.09 -2.50
C PHE A 96 -7.99 -2.69 -1.72
N ALA A 97 -6.93 -3.49 -1.80
CA ALA A 97 -5.63 -3.12 -1.28
C ALA A 97 -4.90 -2.16 -2.24
N GLY A 98 -3.82 -1.53 -1.80
CA GLY A 98 -3.03 -0.60 -2.61
C GLY A 98 -2.21 -1.32 -3.67
N CYS A 99 -1.66 -2.48 -3.31
CA CYS A 99 -0.86 -3.37 -4.17
C CYS A 99 -0.67 -4.75 -3.53
N ALA A 100 -0.02 -5.67 -4.25
CA ALA A 100 0.32 -6.99 -3.74
C ALA A 100 1.21 -6.92 -2.49
N MET A 101 2.23 -6.05 -2.48
CA MET A 101 3.19 -5.93 -1.38
C MET A 101 2.53 -5.51 -0.05
N GLU A 102 1.70 -4.47 -0.07
CA GLU A 102 1.07 -4.00 1.17
C GLU A 102 -0.11 -4.87 1.61
N SER A 103 -0.72 -5.62 0.70
CA SER A 103 -1.87 -6.46 1.02
C SER A 103 -1.54 -7.54 2.06
N VAL A 104 -0.32 -8.08 2.06
CA VAL A 104 0.11 -9.10 3.03
C VAL A 104 0.22 -8.58 4.47
N ALA A 105 0.21 -7.25 4.67
CA ALA A 105 0.23 -6.61 5.98
C ALA A 105 -1.16 -6.26 6.55
N LEU A 106 -2.22 -6.33 5.74
CA LEU A 106 -3.56 -5.87 6.11
C LEU A 106 -4.04 -6.49 7.42
N SER A 107 -3.85 -7.81 7.60
CA SER A 107 -4.31 -8.52 8.80
C SER A 107 -3.64 -8.09 10.10
N ARG A 108 -2.60 -7.25 10.08
CA ARG A 108 -1.99 -6.66 11.29
C ARG A 108 -2.68 -5.38 11.77
N MET A 109 -3.61 -4.83 11.00
CA MET A 109 -4.31 -3.60 11.40
C MET A 109 -5.24 -3.91 12.60
N PRO A 110 -5.30 -3.06 13.63
CA PRO A 110 -6.08 -3.33 14.85
C PRO A 110 -7.53 -3.75 14.60
N PRO A 111 -8.29 -3.15 13.65
CA PRO A 111 -9.67 -3.58 13.37
C PRO A 111 -9.81 -5.00 12.79
N PHE A 112 -8.71 -5.59 12.31
CA PHE A 112 -8.67 -6.94 11.73
C PHE A 112 -7.94 -7.95 12.64
N ALA A 113 -7.53 -7.55 13.85
CA ALA A 113 -6.84 -8.42 14.78
C ALA A 113 -7.63 -9.71 15.08
N GLY A 114 -6.95 -10.85 15.01
CA GLY A 114 -7.53 -12.19 15.18
C GLY A 114 -8.41 -12.68 14.02
N LYS A 115 -8.69 -11.84 13.00
CA LYS A 115 -9.52 -12.20 11.86
C LYS A 115 -8.70 -12.78 10.72
N GLU A 116 -9.33 -13.68 9.97
CA GLU A 116 -8.79 -14.11 8.68
C GLU A 116 -9.16 -13.07 7.61
N VAL A 117 -8.13 -12.55 6.96
CA VAL A 117 -8.24 -11.66 5.80
C VAL A 117 -7.88 -12.46 4.57
N ARG A 118 -8.89 -12.74 3.74
CA ARG A 118 -8.72 -13.41 2.45
C ARG A 118 -8.43 -12.35 1.38
N LEU A 119 -7.37 -12.57 0.61
CA LEU A 119 -6.93 -11.71 -0.47
C LEU A 119 -7.17 -12.46 -1.79
N GLU A 120 -7.92 -11.87 -2.71
CA GLU A 120 -8.13 -12.39 -4.05
C GLU A 120 -7.50 -11.48 -5.08
N SER A 121 -6.73 -12.08 -5.98
CA SER A 121 -5.93 -11.38 -6.97
C SER A 121 -5.71 -12.28 -8.19
N TYR A 122 -4.77 -11.89 -9.04
CA TYR A 122 -4.43 -12.60 -10.26
C TYR A 122 -2.96 -12.42 -10.60
N CYS A 123 -2.39 -13.39 -11.31
CA CYS A 123 -1.04 -13.31 -11.86
C CYS A 123 -0.98 -12.20 -12.91
N ALA A 124 -0.08 -11.22 -12.76
CA ALA A 124 0.06 -10.11 -13.70
C ALA A 124 0.43 -10.55 -15.13
N CYS A 125 1.04 -11.72 -15.28
CA CYS A 125 1.42 -12.26 -16.58
C CYS A 125 0.24 -12.81 -17.40
N CYS A 126 -0.66 -13.56 -16.76
CA CYS A 126 -1.64 -14.42 -17.45
C CYS A 126 -3.06 -14.30 -16.89
N LEU A 127 -3.27 -13.49 -15.87
CA LEU A 127 -4.54 -13.26 -15.16
C LEU A 127 -5.11 -14.50 -14.45
N ALA A 128 -4.34 -15.59 -14.35
CA ALA A 128 -4.74 -16.75 -13.56
C ALA A 128 -4.92 -16.37 -12.08
N PRO A 129 -5.90 -16.96 -11.36
CA PRO A 129 -6.21 -16.56 -9.98
C PRO A 129 -5.02 -16.72 -9.02
N VAL A 130 -4.90 -15.78 -8.09
CA VAL A 130 -4.02 -15.83 -6.93
C VAL A 130 -4.86 -15.58 -5.69
N THR A 131 -4.77 -16.45 -4.69
CA THR A 131 -5.52 -16.31 -3.43
C THR A 131 -4.57 -16.49 -2.26
N LEU A 132 -4.66 -15.62 -1.26
CA LEU A 132 -3.95 -15.75 0.01
C LEU A 132 -4.95 -15.65 1.17
N VAL A 133 -4.66 -16.32 2.28
CA VAL A 133 -5.35 -16.10 3.56
C VAL A 133 -4.31 -15.65 4.57
N THR A 134 -4.54 -14.51 5.22
CA THR A 134 -3.64 -13.96 6.24
C THR A 134 -4.36 -13.73 7.56
N ARG A 135 -3.63 -13.79 8.68
CA ARG A 135 -4.14 -13.45 10.02
C ARG A 135 -2.99 -12.92 10.87
N ASP A 136 -3.21 -11.78 11.51
CA ASP A 136 -2.23 -11.12 12.40
C ASP A 136 -0.84 -10.96 11.77
N GLY A 137 -0.78 -10.82 10.44
CA GLY A 137 0.46 -10.67 9.67
C GLY A 137 1.06 -11.96 9.13
N GLU A 138 0.55 -13.13 9.52
CA GLU A 138 1.00 -14.42 9.01
C GLU A 138 0.22 -14.83 7.77
N VAL A 139 0.89 -15.44 6.79
CA VAL A 139 0.25 -16.07 5.64
C VAL A 139 -0.07 -17.52 6.00
N LEU A 140 -1.36 -17.84 6.12
CA LEU A 140 -1.83 -19.15 6.54
C LEU A 140 -1.90 -20.14 5.37
N SER A 141 -2.31 -19.65 4.21
CA SER A 141 -2.41 -20.44 2.99
C SER A 141 -2.34 -19.52 1.77
N HIS A 142 -1.91 -20.08 0.64
CA HIS A 142 -1.93 -19.38 -0.62
C HIS A 142 -1.99 -20.33 -1.81
N THR A 143 -2.48 -19.84 -2.93
CA THR A 143 -2.51 -20.52 -4.22
C THR A 143 -2.17 -19.49 -5.30
N PRO A 144 -1.23 -19.78 -6.22
CA PRO A 144 -0.41 -21.00 -6.30
C PRO A 144 0.63 -21.12 -5.17
N PRO A 145 1.15 -22.34 -4.88
CA PRO A 145 2.22 -22.54 -3.89
C PRO A 145 3.54 -21.83 -4.24
N SER A 146 3.74 -21.47 -5.50
CA SER A 146 4.94 -20.80 -6.01
C SER A 146 4.78 -19.29 -6.15
N VAL A 147 3.68 -18.71 -5.67
CA VAL A 147 3.36 -17.29 -5.86
C VAL A 147 4.49 -16.39 -5.33
N LEU A 148 4.82 -15.37 -6.13
CA LEU A 148 5.81 -14.34 -5.80
C LEU A 148 5.19 -12.95 -5.98
N ILE A 149 5.84 -11.94 -5.41
CA ILE A 149 5.56 -10.54 -5.71
C ILE A 149 6.68 -10.01 -6.60
N HIS A 150 6.33 -9.61 -7.82
CA HIS A 150 7.21 -8.92 -8.75
C HIS A 150 7.15 -7.42 -8.53
N VAL A 151 8.30 -6.77 -8.45
CA VAL A 151 8.40 -5.31 -8.33
C VAL A 151 9.20 -4.75 -9.50
N SER A 152 8.50 -4.12 -10.44
CA SER A 152 9.10 -3.70 -11.72
C SER A 152 9.85 -2.38 -11.65
N THR A 153 9.59 -1.52 -10.66
CA THR A 153 10.25 -0.21 -10.53
C THR A 153 11.25 -0.17 -9.39
N SER A 154 12.34 0.58 -9.57
CA SER A 154 13.34 0.77 -8.51
C SER A 154 12.82 1.73 -7.45
N PRO A 155 13.25 1.60 -6.17
CA PRO A 155 13.02 2.63 -5.15
C PRO A 155 13.45 4.05 -5.54
N ARG A 156 14.35 4.19 -6.52
CA ARG A 156 14.73 5.48 -7.12
C ARG A 156 13.57 6.16 -7.85
N GLU A 157 12.64 5.39 -8.39
CA GLU A 157 11.48 5.87 -9.15
C GLU A 157 10.20 5.96 -8.30
N TRP A 158 10.20 5.32 -7.13
CA TRP A 158 9.05 5.35 -6.22
C TRP A 158 8.79 6.75 -5.69
N ASN A 159 7.50 7.14 -5.64
CA ASN A 159 7.05 8.43 -5.11
C ASN A 159 7.70 9.65 -5.78
N THR A 160 8.13 9.50 -7.04
CA THR A 160 8.52 10.63 -7.90
C THR A 160 7.30 11.45 -8.29
N THR A 161 6.17 10.78 -8.59
CA THR A 161 4.86 11.41 -8.82
C THR A 161 3.97 11.29 -7.59
N ASN A 162 3.59 10.07 -7.21
CA ASN A 162 2.78 9.75 -6.04
C ASN A 162 2.95 8.25 -5.70
N ILE A 163 2.23 7.77 -4.69
CA ILE A 163 2.31 6.35 -4.28
C ILE A 163 1.56 5.40 -5.19
N ILE A 164 0.58 5.89 -5.96
CA ILE A 164 -0.13 5.04 -6.93
C ILE A 164 0.88 4.40 -7.89
N SER A 165 1.78 5.20 -8.45
CA SER A 165 2.82 4.70 -9.37
C SER A 165 3.76 3.65 -8.73
N MET A 166 4.08 3.80 -7.45
CA MET A 166 4.88 2.81 -6.70
C MET A 166 4.09 1.51 -6.53
N CYS A 167 2.88 1.60 -5.99
CA CYS A 167 2.02 0.45 -5.71
C CYS A 167 1.67 -0.34 -6.99
N ASP A 168 1.35 0.33 -8.09
CA ASP A 168 0.96 -0.32 -9.36
C ASP A 168 2.12 -1.12 -9.98
N SER A 169 3.36 -0.87 -9.55
CA SER A 169 4.54 -1.64 -9.97
C SER A 169 4.79 -2.92 -9.17
N MET A 170 3.98 -3.19 -8.13
CA MET A 170 4.14 -4.31 -7.20
C MET A 170 2.99 -5.31 -7.36
N ASN A 171 3.24 -6.41 -8.07
CA ASN A 171 2.21 -7.29 -8.57
C ASN A 171 2.45 -8.76 -8.19
N TYR A 172 1.39 -9.52 -7.92
CA TYR A 172 1.50 -10.97 -7.82
C TYR A 172 1.81 -11.60 -9.18
N VAL A 173 2.68 -12.61 -9.17
CA VAL A 173 2.97 -13.51 -10.29
C VAL A 173 2.97 -14.94 -9.79
N ALA A 174 2.53 -15.88 -10.64
CA ALA A 174 2.35 -17.28 -10.24
C ALA A 174 3.67 -17.97 -9.87
N ASP A 175 4.77 -17.59 -10.52
CA ASP A 175 6.14 -18.05 -10.28
C ASP A 175 7.14 -17.14 -11.02
N ALA A 176 8.42 -17.52 -11.01
CA ALA A 176 9.50 -16.79 -11.69
C ALA A 176 9.39 -16.80 -13.22
N ALA A 177 8.89 -17.88 -13.84
CA ALA A 177 8.73 -17.94 -15.30
C ALA A 177 7.63 -16.97 -15.77
N HIS A 178 6.57 -16.84 -14.97
CA HIS A 178 5.52 -15.84 -15.19
C HIS A 178 6.04 -14.42 -14.96
N ALA A 179 6.95 -14.21 -14.01
CA ALA A 179 7.63 -12.92 -13.88
C ALA A 179 8.40 -12.57 -15.16
N ASP A 180 9.26 -13.45 -15.65
CA ASP A 180 10.03 -13.22 -16.89
C ASP A 180 9.14 -12.95 -18.10
N ALA A 181 8.00 -13.65 -18.20
CA ALA A 181 7.02 -13.43 -19.25
C ALA A 181 6.32 -12.07 -19.09
N TYR A 182 5.95 -11.68 -17.88
CA TYR A 182 5.38 -10.35 -17.60
C TYR A 182 6.37 -9.23 -17.93
N GLU A 183 7.65 -9.37 -17.54
CA GLU A 183 8.71 -8.40 -17.86
C GLU A 183 8.84 -8.13 -19.35
N ARG A 184 8.68 -9.16 -20.19
CA ARG A 184 8.66 -9.02 -21.66
C ARG A 184 7.45 -8.25 -22.17
N GLN A 185 6.29 -8.39 -21.51
CA GLN A 185 5.07 -7.64 -21.89
C GLN A 185 5.19 -6.16 -21.55
N ILE A 186 5.81 -5.82 -20.42
CA ILE A 186 5.97 -4.43 -19.95
C ILE A 186 7.32 -3.80 -20.33
N CYS A 187 8.16 -4.53 -21.08
CA CYS A 187 9.52 -4.13 -21.47
C CYS A 187 10.38 -3.64 -20.30
N ARG A 188 10.27 -4.30 -19.15
CA ARG A 188 10.88 -3.82 -17.91
C ARG A 188 11.21 -4.94 -16.95
N ARG A 189 12.49 -5.01 -16.54
CA ARG A 189 12.96 -5.96 -15.53
C ARG A 189 12.61 -5.49 -14.11
N GLY A 190 12.32 -6.44 -13.24
CA GLY A 190 12.02 -6.21 -11.84
C GLY A 190 12.80 -7.13 -10.91
N VAL A 191 12.38 -7.14 -9.65
CA VAL A 191 12.90 -8.05 -8.62
C VAL A 191 11.76 -8.90 -8.07
N LEU A 192 12.09 -10.03 -7.47
CA LEU A 192 11.12 -10.98 -6.94
C LEU A 192 11.24 -11.09 -5.42
N PHE A 193 10.09 -11.02 -4.76
CA PHE A 193 9.93 -11.29 -3.34
C PHE A 193 9.15 -12.58 -3.16
N THR A 194 9.62 -13.44 -2.25
CA THR A 194 8.77 -14.45 -1.64
C THR A 194 7.75 -13.77 -0.70
N LEU A 195 6.66 -14.46 -0.38
CA LEU A 195 5.68 -13.93 0.58
C LEU A 195 6.31 -13.64 1.96
N GLU A 196 7.28 -14.46 2.39
CA GLU A 196 8.00 -14.24 3.64
C GLU A 196 8.89 -12.98 3.58
N GLN A 197 9.61 -12.78 2.48
CA GLN A 197 10.39 -11.55 2.27
C GLN A 197 9.48 -10.32 2.24
N ALA A 198 8.34 -10.40 1.56
CA ALA A 198 7.36 -9.33 1.52
C ALA A 198 6.83 -9.01 2.92
N ARG A 199 6.41 -10.02 3.70
CA ARG A 199 5.95 -9.87 5.10
C ARG A 199 6.98 -9.14 5.95
N ARG A 200 8.25 -9.54 5.85
CA ARG A 200 9.36 -8.90 6.57
C ARG A 200 9.61 -7.46 6.11
N PHE A 201 9.51 -7.20 4.80
CA PHE A 201 9.67 -5.86 4.24
C PHE A 201 8.62 -4.88 4.76
N VAL A 202 7.36 -5.32 4.89
CA VAL A 202 6.26 -4.46 5.36
C VAL A 202 6.05 -4.49 6.88
N ALA A 203 6.80 -5.32 7.61
CA ALA A 203 6.55 -5.60 9.03
C ALA A 203 6.54 -4.33 9.91
N ASP A 204 7.52 -3.44 9.73
CA ASP A 204 7.61 -2.21 10.50
C ASP A 204 6.42 -1.29 10.19
N THR A 205 6.12 -1.10 8.90
CA THR A 205 4.99 -0.27 8.48
C THR A 205 3.68 -0.80 9.07
N ALA A 206 3.48 -2.11 9.02
CA ALA A 206 2.30 -2.78 9.56
C ALA A 206 2.20 -2.67 11.10
N ALA A 207 3.33 -2.74 11.81
CA ALA A 207 3.38 -2.63 13.27
C ALA A 207 3.13 -1.19 13.77
N ASN A 208 3.36 -0.18 12.93
CA ASN A 208 3.13 1.22 13.30
C ASN A 208 1.74 1.72 12.84
N ARG A 209 1.27 1.28 11.67
CA ARG A 209 0.03 1.75 11.04
C ARG A 209 -1.17 1.45 11.95
N MET A 210 -1.93 2.50 12.30
CA MET A 210 -3.02 2.53 13.28
C MET A 210 -2.67 2.19 14.74
N TRP A 211 -1.53 1.54 15.01
CA TRP A 211 -1.06 1.26 16.37
C TRP A 211 -0.40 2.47 17.04
N ARG A 212 0.22 3.34 16.24
CA ARG A 212 0.81 4.60 16.68
C ARG A 212 0.14 5.74 15.96
N TYR A 213 -0.51 6.64 16.71
CA TYR A 213 -1.27 7.73 16.10
C TYR A 213 -0.38 8.86 15.57
N ASP A 214 0.88 8.95 16.01
CA ASP A 214 1.79 10.09 15.85
C ASP A 214 3.02 9.79 14.97
N TRP A 215 3.04 8.65 14.26
CA TRP A 215 4.18 8.29 13.42
C TRP A 215 4.49 9.37 12.37
N PRO A 216 5.78 9.64 12.10
CA PRO A 216 6.20 10.77 11.27
C PRO A 216 5.85 10.56 9.79
N PRO A 217 5.90 11.61 8.95
CA PRO A 217 5.82 11.48 7.51
C PRO A 217 6.79 10.42 6.95
N ALA A 218 6.34 9.60 6.00
CA ALA A 218 7.21 8.61 5.39
C ALA A 218 8.20 9.28 4.44
N ARG A 219 9.40 8.70 4.34
CA ARG A 219 10.45 9.15 3.42
C ARG A 219 10.96 7.99 2.59
N VAL A 220 10.98 8.18 1.28
CA VAL A 220 11.66 7.25 0.37
C VAL A 220 13.13 7.63 0.33
N GLN A 221 13.97 6.82 0.96
CA GLN A 221 15.42 6.91 0.84
C GLN A 221 15.89 5.72 -0.01
N PRO A 222 16.07 5.89 -1.33
CA PRO A 222 16.26 4.77 -2.25
C PRO A 222 17.37 3.82 -1.83
N GLU A 223 18.56 4.35 -1.49
CA GLU A 223 19.70 3.52 -1.10
C GLU A 223 19.43 2.69 0.15
N ARG A 224 18.78 3.28 1.15
CA ARG A 224 18.43 2.58 2.40
C ARG A 224 17.38 1.50 2.14
N ILE A 225 16.41 1.77 1.27
CA ILE A 225 15.37 0.80 0.90
C ILE A 225 15.99 -0.36 0.12
N ILE A 226 16.82 -0.08 -0.89
CA ILE A 226 17.51 -1.11 -1.69
C ILE A 226 18.42 -1.97 -0.80
N ALA A 227 19.19 -1.35 0.10
CA ALA A 227 20.02 -2.08 1.07
C ALA A 227 19.19 -2.97 2.00
N GLY A 228 18.05 -2.47 2.49
CA GLY A 228 17.11 -3.25 3.30
C GLY A 228 16.53 -4.44 2.54
N ILE A 229 16.12 -4.26 1.28
CA ILE A 229 15.62 -5.32 0.41
C ILE A 229 16.71 -6.37 0.15
N LYS A 230 17.95 -5.94 -0.13
CA LYS A 230 19.10 -6.85 -0.27
C LYS A 230 19.38 -7.65 1.01
N ALA A 231 19.23 -7.03 2.19
CA ALA A 231 19.40 -7.72 3.48
C ALA A 231 18.30 -8.78 3.75
N LEU A 232 17.17 -8.73 3.05
CA LEU A 232 16.15 -9.79 3.06
C LEU A 232 16.50 -10.96 2.13
N GLY A 233 17.62 -10.88 1.41
CA GLY A 233 18.06 -11.90 0.45
C GLY A 233 17.39 -11.78 -0.92
N VAL A 234 16.77 -10.64 -1.24
CA VAL A 234 16.20 -10.38 -2.57
C VAL A 234 17.33 -9.98 -3.53
N ASP A 235 17.35 -10.56 -4.73
CA ASP A 235 18.25 -10.12 -5.79
C ASP A 235 17.78 -8.79 -6.38
N VAL A 236 18.57 -7.75 -6.17
CA VAL A 236 18.30 -6.37 -6.63
C VAL A 236 19.12 -5.99 -7.88
N SER A 237 19.78 -6.96 -8.53
CA SER A 237 20.63 -6.72 -9.70
C SER A 237 19.90 -5.98 -10.84
N SER A 238 18.61 -6.28 -11.04
CA SER A 238 17.74 -5.61 -12.03
C SER A 238 17.57 -4.10 -11.80
N TRP A 239 17.90 -3.57 -10.62
CA TRP A 239 17.83 -2.15 -10.30
C TRP A 239 19.18 -1.42 -10.42
N GLY A 240 20.19 -2.07 -11.02
CA GLY A 240 21.53 -1.49 -11.25
C GLY A 240 22.44 -1.61 -10.05
N GLY A 241 22.55 -2.82 -9.49
CA GLY A 241 23.43 -3.14 -8.36
C GLY A 241 24.90 -2.83 -8.58
#